data_AF-A0A7G8FKM5-F1
#
_entry.id   AF-A0A7G8FKM5-F1
#
_cell.length_a   1.000
_cell.length_b   1.000
_cell.length_c   1.000
_cell.angle_alpha   90.00
_cell.angle_beta   90.00
_cell.angle_gamma   90.00
#
_symmetry.space_group_name_H-M   'P 1'
#
loop_
_entity.id
_entity.type
_entity.pdbx_description
1 polymer ?
#
loop_
_entity_poly.entity_id
_entity_poly.type
_entity_poly.pdbx_seq_one_letter_code
_entity_poly.pdbx_strand_id
1 'polypeptide(L)'
;MTDSQLDFAALDPVNHLWPAFVERLGSEKAQRAVRQALDLQGMRGHQGTLPVLFTETGGLALASTDLVREQTGLNAHGERMVLLLSTREQVIQLLQEV
;
A
#
# COMPACT_ATOMS: atom_id res chain seq x y z
N MET A 1 8.43 12.03 18.30
CA MET A 1 8.94 10.91 17.48
C MET A 1 8.82 11.39 16.05
N THR A 2 9.91 11.38 15.29
CA THR A 2 9.94 11.93 13.94
C THR A 2 8.88 11.25 13.09
N ASP A 3 7.83 12.00 12.73
CA ASP A 3 6.92 11.68 11.64
C ASP A 3 7.77 11.62 10.37
N SER A 4 8.36 10.46 10.11
CA SER A 4 8.94 10.16 8.80
C SER A 4 7.77 10.01 7.84
N GLN A 5 7.24 11.13 7.39
CA GLN A 5 6.22 11.20 6.36
C GLN A 5 6.81 10.56 5.10
N LEU A 6 6.18 9.49 4.61
CA LEU A 6 6.58 8.88 3.34
C LEU A 6 6.46 9.92 2.23
N ASP A 7 7.53 10.13 1.49
CA ASP A 7 7.52 10.95 0.28
C ASP A 7 7.16 10.07 -0.91
N PHE A 8 5.88 10.07 -1.29
CA PHE A 8 5.42 9.27 -2.42
C PHE A 8 5.84 9.86 -3.77
N ALA A 9 6.26 11.13 -3.82
CA ALA A 9 6.70 11.76 -5.07
C ALA A 9 8.05 11.21 -5.54
N ALA A 10 8.81 10.59 -4.65
CA ALA A 10 10.07 9.92 -4.96
C ALA A 10 9.88 8.45 -5.40
N LEU A 11 8.64 7.95 -5.47
CA LEU A 11 8.35 6.54 -5.75
C LEU A 11 7.70 6.38 -7.12
N ASP A 12 8.18 5.41 -7.90
CA ASP A 12 7.66 5.14 -9.23
C ASP A 12 6.44 4.19 -9.18
N PRO A 13 5.30 4.55 -9.83
CA PRO A 13 4.16 3.66 -9.94
C PRO A 13 4.43 2.48 -10.89
N VAL A 14 4.17 1.26 -10.42
CA VAL A 14 4.42 0.01 -11.16
C VAL A 14 3.27 -0.98 -10.98
N ASN A 15 3.29 -2.06 -11.78
CA ASN A 15 2.29 -3.13 -11.72
C ASN A 15 2.86 -4.51 -11.33
N HIS A 16 4.17 -4.60 -11.04
CA HIS A 16 4.86 -5.87 -10.79
C HIS A 16 5.04 -6.22 -9.31
N LEU A 17 4.74 -5.32 -8.37
CA LEU A 17 4.91 -5.59 -6.93
C LEU A 17 4.01 -6.72 -6.43
N TRP A 18 2.74 -6.74 -6.83
CA TRP A 18 1.82 -7.80 -6.43
C TRP A 18 2.27 -9.19 -6.89
N PRO A 19 2.55 -9.44 -8.20
CA PRO A 19 3.02 -10.75 -8.63
C PRO A 19 4.34 -11.14 -7.96
N ALA A 20 5.30 -10.22 -7.79
CA ALA A 20 6.56 -10.49 -7.09
C ALA A 20 6.33 -10.82 -5.60
N PHE A 21 5.39 -10.13 -4.95
CA PHE A 21 5.04 -10.38 -3.55
C PHE A 21 4.40 -11.76 -3.37
N VAL A 22 3.50 -12.15 -4.27
CA VAL A 22 2.86 -13.48 -4.30
C VAL A 22 3.89 -14.58 -4.56
N GLU A 23 4.80 -14.39 -5.51
CA GLU A 23 5.85 -15.36 -5.84
C GLU A 23 6.76 -15.63 -4.64
N ARG A 24 7.14 -14.59 -3.89
CA ARG A 24 8.03 -14.71 -2.74
C ARG A 24 7.34 -15.27 -1.49
N LEU A 25 6.12 -14.83 -1.19
CA LEU A 25 5.44 -15.13 0.08
C LEU A 25 4.49 -16.35 -0.03
N GLY A 26 3.99 -16.62 -1.23
CA GLY A 26 2.90 -17.56 -1.50
C GLY A 26 1.53 -16.88 -1.44
N SER A 27 0.62 -17.32 -2.33
CA SER A 27 -0.70 -16.69 -2.57
C SER A 27 -1.52 -16.49 -1.29
N GLU A 28 -1.70 -17.54 -0.46
CA GLU A 28 -2.52 -17.43 0.75
C GLU A 28 -1.99 -16.39 1.74
N LYS A 29 -0.68 -16.35 1.94
CA LYS A 29 -0.05 -15.41 2.87
C LYS A 29 -0.07 -13.99 2.33
N ALA A 30 0.12 -13.82 1.02
CA ALA A 30 0.02 -12.52 0.37
C ALA A 30 -1.41 -11.94 0.49
N GLN A 31 -2.43 -12.75 0.24
CA GLN A 31 -3.83 -12.36 0.43
C GLN A 31 -4.13 -12.00 1.89
N ARG A 32 -3.66 -12.79 2.86
CA ARG A 32 -3.83 -12.46 4.29
C ARG A 32 -3.17 -11.13 4.67
N ALA A 33 -1.99 -10.82 4.13
CA ALA A 33 -1.33 -9.54 4.39
C ALA A 33 -2.13 -8.34 3.84
N VAL A 34 -2.69 -8.47 2.63
CA VAL A 34 -3.59 -7.46 2.06
C VAL A 34 -4.82 -7.27 2.94
N ARG A 35 -5.43 -8.36 3.40
CA ARG A 35 -6.61 -8.32 4.26
C ARG A 35 -6.32 -7.68 5.62
N GLN A 36 -5.16 -7.96 6.20
CA GLN A 36 -4.69 -7.30 7.42
C GLN A 36 -4.47 -5.80 7.23
N ALA A 37 -4.01 -5.37 6.05
CA ALA A 37 -3.88 -3.95 5.72
C ALA A 37 -5.26 -3.26 5.69
N LEU A 38 -6.27 -3.92 5.10
CA LEU A 38 -7.65 -3.43 5.09
C LEU A 38 -8.29 -3.43 6.48
N ASP A 39 -8.05 -4.46 7.28
CA ASP A 39 -8.51 -4.51 8.67
C ASP A 39 -7.92 -3.34 9.48
N LEU A 40 -6.64 -3.01 9.28
CA LEU A 40 -6.01 -1.84 9.91
C LEU A 40 -6.71 -0.53 9.52
N GLN A 41 -7.05 -0.36 8.25
CA GLN A 41 -7.82 0.80 7.78
C GLN A 41 -9.19 0.85 8.47
N GLY A 42 -9.89 -0.27 8.60
CA GLY A 42 -11.17 -0.35 9.31
C GLY A 42 -11.06 -0.05 10.81
N MET A 43 -9.95 -0.42 11.44
CA MET A 43 -9.74 -0.23 12.88
C MET A 43 -9.24 1.17 13.26
N ARG A 44 -8.43 1.79 12.40
CA ARG A 44 -7.66 3.01 12.73
C ARG A 44 -7.80 4.14 11.72
N GLY A 45 -8.35 3.87 10.54
CA GLY A 45 -8.49 4.82 9.45
C GLY A 45 -9.87 5.44 9.34
N HIS A 46 -10.09 6.12 8.22
CA HIS A 46 -11.36 6.71 7.79
C HIS A 46 -11.43 6.73 6.25
N GLN A 47 -12.51 7.26 5.66
CA GLN A 47 -12.73 7.26 4.20
C GLN A 47 -11.62 7.93 3.36
N GLY A 48 -10.76 8.74 3.97
CA GLY A 48 -9.61 9.39 3.31
C GLY A 48 -8.27 8.73 3.61
N THR A 49 -8.28 7.54 4.21
CA THR A 49 -7.06 6.79 4.51
C THR A 49 -6.89 5.63 3.55
N LEU A 50 -5.65 5.39 3.12
CA LEU A 50 -5.23 4.29 2.27
C LEU A 50 -4.25 3.41 3.06
N PRO A 51 -4.53 2.13 3.27
CA PRO A 51 -3.56 1.23 3.88
C PRO A 51 -2.35 1.01 2.97
N VAL A 52 -1.16 1.04 3.57
CA VAL A 52 0.12 0.82 2.91
C VAL A 52 0.72 -0.48 3.43
N LEU A 53 1.06 -1.40 2.53
CA LEU A 53 1.71 -2.67 2.83
C LEU A 53 3.15 -2.66 2.31
N PHE A 54 4.11 -2.77 3.22
CA PHE A 54 5.53 -2.84 2.90
C PHE A 54 5.89 -4.24 2.41
N THR A 55 6.28 -4.37 1.15
CA THR A 55 6.49 -5.68 0.53
C THR A 55 7.65 -6.43 1.17
N GLU A 56 8.69 -5.77 1.67
CA GLU A 56 9.87 -6.45 2.24
C GLU A 56 9.56 -7.11 3.58
N THR A 57 8.82 -6.42 4.45
CA THR A 57 8.67 -6.76 5.87
C THR A 57 7.26 -7.25 6.24
N GLY A 58 6.26 -7.00 5.39
CA GLY A 58 4.85 -7.15 5.77
C GLY A 58 4.37 -6.10 6.76
N GLY A 59 5.16 -5.03 6.97
CA GLY A 59 4.75 -3.89 7.80
C GLY A 59 3.53 -3.19 7.20
N LEU A 60 2.78 -2.51 8.07
CA LEU A 60 1.55 -1.80 7.69
C LEU A 60 1.59 -0.35 8.17
N ALA A 61 1.04 0.54 7.36
CA ALA A 61 0.81 1.94 7.71
C ALA A 61 -0.52 2.43 7.11
N LEU A 62 -0.93 3.65 7.48
CA LEU A 62 -2.03 4.36 6.84
C LEU A 62 -1.48 5.67 6.24
N ALA A 63 -1.88 5.96 5.02
CA ALA A 63 -1.56 7.20 4.32
C ALA A 63 -2.84 7.96 3.96
N SER A 64 -2.73 9.25 3.65
CA SER A 64 -3.84 10.01 3.07
C SER A 64 -4.04 9.63 1.61
N THR A 65 -5.29 9.35 1.21
CA THR A 65 -5.65 9.12 -0.21
C THR A 65 -5.32 10.34 -1.07
N ASP A 66 -5.53 11.54 -0.51
CA ASP A 66 -5.30 12.80 -1.23
C ASP A 66 -3.80 13.03 -1.45
N LEU A 67 -2.98 12.76 -0.43
CA LEU A 67 -1.53 12.86 -0.52
C LEU A 67 -0.97 11.91 -1.59
N VAL A 68 -1.43 10.65 -1.60
CA VAL A 68 -1.00 9.66 -2.61
C VAL A 68 -1.41 10.13 -4.01
N ARG A 69 -2.65 10.62 -4.18
CA ARG A 69 -3.12 11.14 -5.47
C ARG A 69 -2.30 12.34 -5.93
N GLU A 70 -2.04 13.30 -5.05
CA GLU A 70 -1.26 14.51 -5.36
C GLU A 70 0.18 14.20 -5.76
N GLN A 71 0.82 13.24 -5.10
CA GLN A 71 2.24 12.94 -5.31
C GLN A 71 2.50 11.92 -6.42
N THR A 72 1.54 11.03 -6.70
CA THR A 72 1.75 9.88 -7.62
C THR A 72 0.80 9.87 -8.81
N GLY A 73 -0.29 10.64 -8.75
CA GLY A 73 -1.39 10.58 -9.73
C GLY A 73 -2.29 9.33 -9.62
N LEU A 74 -2.01 8.41 -8.69
CA LEU A 74 -2.82 7.19 -8.51
C LEU A 74 -4.19 7.52 -7.90
N ASN A 75 -5.25 6.91 -8.44
CA ASN A 75 -6.61 7.11 -7.96
C ASN A 75 -6.98 6.05 -6.92
N ALA A 76 -6.86 6.41 -5.64
CA ALA A 76 -7.11 5.53 -4.50
C ALA A 76 -8.53 5.65 -3.89
N HIS A 77 -9.47 6.35 -4.53
CA HIS A 77 -10.83 6.56 -4.01
C HIS A 77 -11.78 5.36 -4.15
N GLY A 78 -11.27 4.18 -4.50
CA GLY A 78 -12.05 2.94 -4.59
C GLY A 78 -12.26 2.26 -3.25
N GLU A 79 -13.13 1.24 -3.22
CA GLU A 79 -13.24 0.33 -2.08
C GLU A 79 -12.13 -0.72 -2.09
N ARG A 80 -11.69 -1.14 -0.90
CA ARG A 80 -10.71 -2.22 -0.69
C ARG A 80 -9.38 -1.98 -1.42
N MET A 81 -8.94 -0.73 -1.44
CA MET A 81 -7.67 -0.32 -2.03
C MET A 81 -6.52 -0.48 -1.04
N VAL A 82 -5.38 -1.00 -1.51
CA VAL A 82 -4.14 -1.13 -0.74
C VAL A 82 -2.97 -0.65 -1.57
N LEU A 83 -2.12 0.20 -1.00
CA LEU A 83 -0.87 0.62 -1.63
C LEU A 83 0.25 -0.34 -1.24
N LEU A 84 0.71 -1.13 -2.19
CA LEU A 84 1.96 -1.88 -2.02
C LEU A 84 3.12 -0.92 -2.19
N LEU A 85 4.10 -1.01 -1.29
CA LEU A 85 5.28 -0.17 -1.30
C LEU A 85 6.54 -1.03 -1.15
N SER A 86 7.48 -0.87 -2.07
CA SER A 86 8.85 -1.36 -1.91
C SER A 86 9.78 -0.20 -1.63
N THR A 87 10.32 -0.15 -0.41
CA THR A 87 11.35 0.84 -0.05
C THR A 87 12.68 0.53 -0.72
N ARG A 88 12.93 -0.74 -1.06
CA ARG A 88 14.17 -1.17 -1.70
C ARG A 88 14.20 -0.76 -3.17
N GLU A 89 13.12 -0.98 -3.88
CA GLU A 89 13.01 -0.66 -5.30
C GLU A 89 12.56 0.78 -5.55
N GLN A 90 12.11 1.51 -4.52
CA GLN A 90 11.54 2.86 -4.63
C GLN A 90 10.32 2.90 -5.57
N VAL A 91 9.47 1.89 -5.47
CA VAL A 91 8.28 1.74 -6.31
C VAL A 91 7.04 1.50 -5.47
N ILE A 92 5.88 1.82 -6.05
CA ILE A 92 4.57 1.61 -5.46
C ILE A 92 3.62 0.96 -6.46
N GLN A 93 2.65 0.20 -5.96
CA GLN A 93 1.57 -0.33 -6.77
C GLN A 93 0.26 -0.19 -6.02
N LEU A 94 -0.73 0.41 -6.67
CA LEU A 94 -2.09 0.43 -6.15
C LEU A 94 -2.79 -0.88 -6.51
N LEU A 95 -3.25 -1.60 -5.49
CA LEU A 95 -3.97 -2.87 -5.62
C LEU A 95 -5.41 -2.67 -5.15
N GLN A 96 -6.35 -3.30 -5.87
CA GLN A 96 -7.72 -3.48 -5.41
C GLN A 96 -7.93 -4.95 -5.03
N GLU A 97 -8.33 -5.22 -3.79
CA GLU A 97 -8.71 -6.57 -3.39
C GLU A 97 -10.11 -6.90 -3.90
N VAL A 98 -10.21 -7.94 -4.75
CA VAL A 98 -11.49 -8.44 -5.30
C VAL A 98 -12.08 -9.50 -4.37
#